data_AF-A0A8H4UFI7-F1
#
_entry.id   AF-A0A8H4UFI7-F1
#
_cell.length_a   1.000
_cell.length_b   1.000
_cell.length_c   1.000
_cell.angle_alpha   90.00
_cell.angle_beta   90.00
_cell.angle_gamma   90.00
#
_symmetry.space_group_name_H-M   'P 1'
#
loop_
_entity.id
_entity.type
_entity.pdbx_description
1 polymer ?
#
loop_
_entity_poly.entity_id
_entity_poly.type
_entity_poly.pdbx_seq_one_letter_code
_entity_poly.pdbx_strand_id
1 'polypeptide(L)' 'MPGPLFLLKGKLFPPKQITTTFEGKTVIVTGSNSGVGYATALKYAQLAASTIILGVRSLQKGELAKSQIEKATGRTGVVQ' A
#
# COMPACT_ATOMS: atom_id res chain seq x y z
N MET A 1 23.11 -8.00 0.61
CA MET A 1 22.39 -7.61 1.85
C MET A 1 22.94 -6.26 2.30
N PRO A 2 22.10 -5.25 2.59
CA PRO A 2 22.59 -3.99 3.13
C PRO A 2 23.36 -4.21 4.45
N GLY A 3 24.50 -3.54 4.62
CA GLY A 3 25.34 -3.70 5.80
C GLY A 3 24.71 -3.12 7.07
N PRO A 4 25.25 -3.48 8.26
CA PRO A 4 24.68 -3.06 9.55
C PRO A 4 24.53 -1.53 9.68
N LEU A 5 25.51 -0.78 9.16
CA LEU A 5 25.52 0.69 9.21
C LEU A 5 24.38 1.32 8.40
N PHE A 6 24.03 0.72 7.26
CA PHE A 6 22.92 1.19 6.41
C PHE A 6 21.58 1.03 7.13
N LEU A 7 21.37 -0.11 7.80
CA LEU A 7 20.17 -0.37 8.58
C LEU A 7 20.06 0.55 9.80
N LEU A 8 21.17 0.83 10.49
CA LEU A 8 21.21 1.75 11.63
C LEU A 8 20.87 3.19 11.20
N LYS A 9 21.42 3.66 10.07
CA LYS A 9 21.08 4.97 9.50
C LYS A 9 19.60 5.09 9.16
N GLY A 10 19.01 4.06 8.55
CA GLY A 10 17.58 4.05 8.21
C GLY A 10 16.65 4.15 9.42
N LYS A 11 17.07 3.61 10.59
CA LYS A 11 16.32 3.76 11.85
C LYS A 11 16.43 5.17 12.44
N LEU A 12 17.62 5.76 12.39
CA LEU A 12 17.87 7.09 12.98
C LEU A 12 17.33 8.23 12.09
N PHE A 13 17.25 8.01 10.78
CA PHE A 13 16.82 8.99 9.79
C PHE A 13 15.82 8.35 8.83
N PRO A 14 14.57 8.12 9.28
CA PRO A 14 13.55 7.56 8.40
C PRO A 14 13.28 8.53 7.23
N PRO A 15 12.94 8.00 6.05
CA PRO A 15 12.57 8.84 4.92
C PRO A 15 11.36 9.71 5.26
N LYS A 16 11.32 10.93 4.70
CA LYS A 16 10.20 11.85 4.88
C LYS A 16 8.89 11.17 4.46
N GLN A 17 7.92 11.16 5.36
CA GLN A 17 6.64 10.53 5.09
C GLN A 17 5.83 11.36 4.09
N ILE A 18 5.24 10.68 3.11
CA ILE A 18 4.33 11.31 2.15
C ILE A 18 2.99 11.57 2.85
N THR A 19 2.54 12.81 2.80
CA THR A 19 1.29 13.30 3.41
C THR A 19 0.30 13.87 2.39
N THR A 20 0.70 13.98 1.12
CA THR A 20 -0.16 14.47 0.04
C THR A 20 -1.35 13.53 -0.17
N THR A 21 -2.56 14.10 -0.24
CA THR A 21 -3.80 13.37 -0.53
C THR A 21 -3.87 12.93 -2.01
N PHE A 22 -4.52 11.81 -2.24
CA PHE A 22 -4.85 11.24 -3.56
C PHE A 22 -6.36 11.24 -3.83
N GLU A 23 -7.11 12.06 -3.11
CA GLU A 23 -8.55 12.24 -3.34
C GLU A 23 -8.86 12.61 -4.79
N GLY A 24 -9.92 12.01 -5.34
CA GLY A 24 -10.32 12.14 -6.74
C GLY A 24 -9.43 11.39 -7.73
N LYS A 25 -8.42 10.62 -7.26
CA LYS A 25 -7.54 9.83 -8.12
C LYS A 25 -7.84 8.34 -8.05
N THR A 26 -7.66 7.70 -9.20
CA THR A 26 -7.66 6.23 -9.35
C THR A 26 -6.21 5.75 -9.47
N VAL A 27 -5.86 4.73 -8.70
CA VAL A 27 -4.51 4.16 -8.66
C VAL A 27 -4.56 2.67 -8.98
N ILE A 28 -3.67 2.21 -9.85
CA ILE A 28 -3.49 0.78 -10.14
C ILE A 28 -2.15 0.34 -9.57
N VAL A 29 -2.15 -0.74 -8.77
CA VAL A 29 -0.93 -1.32 -8.20
C VAL A 29 -0.82 -2.77 -8.62
N THR A 30 0.20 -3.11 -9.40
CA THR A 30 0.48 -4.50 -9.81
C THR A 30 1.35 -5.22 -8.79
N GLY A 31 1.16 -6.54 -8.61
CA GLY A 31 1.88 -7.31 -7.60
C GLY A 31 1.46 -6.92 -6.17
N SER A 32 0.24 -6.44 -5.99
CA SER A 32 -0.25 -5.82 -4.75
C SER A 32 -0.77 -6.79 -3.70
N ASN A 33 -0.62 -8.10 -3.91
CA ASN A 33 -1.06 -9.10 -2.93
C ASN A 33 -0.08 -9.29 -1.75
N SER A 34 1.15 -8.79 -1.85
CA SER A 34 2.18 -8.97 -0.83
C SER A 34 3.32 -7.96 -0.98
N GLY A 35 4.23 -7.95 0.00
CA GLY A 35 5.46 -7.18 -0.04
C GLY A 35 5.23 -5.68 -0.27
N VAL A 36 6.08 -5.09 -1.12
CA VAL A 36 6.06 -3.65 -1.40
C VAL A 36 4.78 -3.22 -2.13
N GLY A 37 4.25 -4.06 -3.02
CA GLY A 37 3.01 -3.77 -3.74
C GLY A 37 1.82 -3.64 -2.78
N TYR A 38 1.71 -4.56 -1.81
CA TYR A 38 0.68 -4.48 -0.77
C TYR A 38 0.84 -3.20 0.09
N ALA A 39 2.06 -2.93 0.57
CA ALA A 39 2.32 -1.74 1.37
C ALA A 39 2.01 -0.44 0.61
N THR A 40 2.24 -0.45 -0.71
CA THR A 40 1.93 0.68 -1.60
C THR A 40 0.42 0.88 -1.73
N ALA A 41 -0.35 -0.18 -2.00
CA ALA A 41 -1.81 -0.10 -2.07
C ALA A 41 -2.44 0.35 -0.75
N LEU A 42 -1.94 -0.18 0.38
CA LEU A 42 -2.33 0.25 1.72
C LEU A 42 -2.06 1.73 1.94
N LYS A 43 -0.88 2.22 1.52
CA LYS A 43 -0.53 3.64 1.68
C LYS A 43 -1.44 4.54 0.84
N TYR A 44 -1.79 4.16 -0.39
CA TYR A 44 -2.75 4.92 -1.20
C TYR A 44 -4.15 4.96 -0.59
N ALA A 45 -4.59 3.87 0.04
CA ALA A 45 -5.84 3.87 0.80
C ALA A 45 -5.79 4.85 1.99
N GLN A 46 -4.69 4.87 2.74
CA GLN A 46 -4.48 5.84 3.83
C GLN A 46 -4.41 7.29 3.34
N LEU A 47 -3.94 7.52 2.12
CA LEU A 47 -3.87 8.84 1.49
C LEU A 47 -5.16 9.23 0.75
N ALA A 48 -6.29 8.60 1.08
CA ALA A 48 -7.61 8.94 0.58
C ALA A 48 -7.80 8.82 -0.95
N ALA A 49 -7.06 7.92 -1.61
CA ALA A 49 -7.36 7.58 -3.00
C ALA A 49 -8.84 7.17 -3.15
N SER A 50 -9.48 7.62 -4.23
CA SER A 50 -10.89 7.35 -4.49
C SER A 50 -11.11 5.93 -5.00
N THR A 51 -10.17 5.40 -5.76
CA THR A 51 -10.23 4.03 -6.28
C THR A 51 -8.85 3.43 -6.35
N ILE A 52 -8.72 2.19 -5.89
CA ILE A 52 -7.47 1.43 -5.88
C ILE A 52 -7.73 0.08 -6.55
N ILE A 53 -6.99 -0.23 -7.60
CA ILE A 53 -7.12 -1.48 -8.36
C ILE A 53 -5.90 -2.35 -8.07
N LEU A 54 -6.15 -3.56 -7.56
CA LEU A 54 -5.15 -4.56 -7.22
C LEU A 54 -4.86 -5.46 -8.43
N GLY A 55 -3.78 -5.16 -9.15
CA GLY A 55 -3.29 -6.00 -10.24
C GLY A 55 -2.61 -7.27 -9.71
N VAL A 56 -3.37 -8.34 -9.51
CA VAL A 56 -2.89 -9.62 -8.98
C VAL A 56 -3.08 -10.78 -9.96
N ARG A 57 -2.28 -11.84 -9.82
CA ARG A 57 -2.42 -13.07 -10.64
C ARG A 57 -3.51 -14.03 -10.15
N SER A 58 -3.83 -13.97 -8.85
CA SER A 58 -4.78 -14.89 -8.20
C SER A 58 -5.83 -14.06 -7.48
N LEU A 59 -7.10 -14.24 -7.88
CA LEU A 59 -8.25 -13.53 -7.31
C LEU A 59 -8.35 -13.76 -5.80
N GLN A 60 -8.21 -15.00 -5.34
CA GLN A 60 -8.28 -15.32 -3.91
C GLN A 60 -7.26 -14.53 -3.08
N LYS A 61 -6.01 -14.40 -3.58
CA LYS A 61 -4.98 -13.58 -2.91
C LYS A 61 -5.29 -12.08 -3.00
N GLY A 62 -5.92 -11.64 -4.07
CA GLY A 62 -6.42 -10.26 -4.24
C GLY A 62 -7.49 -9.92 -3.20
N GLU A 63 -8.50 -10.78 -3.06
CA GLU A 63 -9.59 -10.58 -2.08
C GLU A 63 -9.08 -10.57 -0.64
N LEU A 64 -8.11 -11.44 -0.31
CA LEU A 64 -7.46 -11.40 1.00
C LEU A 64 -6.72 -10.07 1.23
N ALA A 65 -5.95 -9.60 0.24
CA ALA A 65 -5.24 -8.33 0.33
C ALA A 65 -6.21 -7.15 0.45
N LYS A 66 -7.29 -7.14 -0.34
CA LYS A 66 -8.38 -6.17 -0.25
C LYS A 66 -8.97 -6.13 1.16
N SER A 67 -9.40 -7.27 1.70
CA SER A 67 -9.98 -7.34 3.04
C SER A 67 -9.02 -6.84 4.12
N GLN A 68 -7.72 -7.17 4.00
CA GLN A 68 -6.70 -6.67 4.92
C GLN A 68 -6.52 -5.14 4.83
N ILE A 69 -6.52 -4.56 3.63
CA ILE A 69 -6.41 -3.11 3.43
C ILE A 69 -7.66 -2.40 3.96
N GLU A 70 -8.85 -2.89 3.66
CA GLU A 70 -10.11 -2.32 4.15
C GLU A 70 -10.18 -2.38 5.67
N LYS A 71 -9.79 -3.50 6.29
CA LYS A 71 -9.71 -3.63 7.75
C LYS A 71 -8.67 -2.69 8.38
N ALA A 72 -7.52 -2.52 7.73
CA ALA A 72 -6.44 -1.67 8.25
C ALA A 72 -6.72 -0.17 8.13
N THR A 73 -7.54 0.24 7.16
CA THR A 73 -7.80 1.66 6.87
C THR A 73 -9.21 2.11 7.23
N GLY A 74 -10.15 1.18 7.45
CA GLY A 74 -11.57 1.46 7.62
C GLY A 74 -12.27 1.97 6.36
N ARG A 75 -11.57 2.04 5.22
CA ARG A 75 -12.12 2.51 3.94
C ARG A 75 -12.58 1.31 3.12
N THR A 76 -13.88 1.04 3.14
CA THR A 76 -14.50 -0.05 2.39
C THR A 76 -14.95 0.42 1.00
N GLY A 77 -14.96 -0.49 0.02
CA GLY A 77 -15.50 -0.23 -1.32
C GLY A 77 -14.64 0.66 -2.22
N VAL A 78 -13.47 1.10 -1.74
CA VAL A 78 -12.48 1.86 -2.55
C VAL A 78 -11.43 0.95 -3.19
N VAL A 79 -11.25 -0.27 -2.67
CA VAL A 79 -10.26 -1.24 -3.15
C VAL A 79 -10.94 -2.33 -3.97
N GLN A 80 -10.41 -2.59 -5.17
CA GLN A 80 -10.95 -3.51 -6.16
C GLN A 80 -9.90 -4.49 -6.65
#